data_AF-A0A815DSH6-F1
#
_entry.id   AF-A0A815DSH6-F1
#
_cell.length_a   1.000
_cell.length_b   1.000
_cell.length_c   1.000
_cell.angle_alpha   90.00
_cell.angle_beta   90.00
_cell.angle_gamma   90.00
#
_symmetry.space_group_name_H-M   'P 1'
#
loop_
_entity.id
_entity.type
_entity.pdbx_description
1 polymer ?
#
loop_
_entity_poly.entity_id
_entity_poly.type
_entity_poly.pdbx_seq_one_letter_code
_entity_poly.pdbx_strand_id
1 'polypeptide(L)'
;MRLLIIVLVSFSTIVYGTHFRGGTMTWRPLNNTPSGSTVAVQVRERWSWNRAYSPSFYCDDTTIATHGVIGSGSGYLVTRISGTGGFWTSMDTAVNCTDYNAALTVSSGEHYETQTFPLNIAFSVGF
;
A
#
# COMPACT_ATOMS: atom_id res chain seq x y z
N MET A 1 44.09 14.81 -18.22
CA MET A 1 43.26 14.95 -17.01
C MET A 1 41.83 15.23 -17.44
N ARG A 2 40.92 14.31 -17.11
CA ARG A 2 39.48 14.54 -16.85
C ARG A 2 38.61 15.11 -17.98
N LEU A 3 37.90 14.22 -18.65
CA LEU A 3 36.47 14.45 -18.94
C LEU A 3 35.73 13.11 -18.77
N LEU A 4 35.59 12.72 -17.50
CA LEU A 4 34.58 11.77 -17.06
C LEU A 4 33.48 12.60 -16.40
N ILE A 5 32.74 13.39 -17.20
CA ILE A 5 31.46 13.92 -16.75
C ILE A 5 30.51 12.74 -16.87
N ILE A 6 30.42 12.03 -15.76
CA ILE A 6 29.61 10.85 -15.57
C ILE A 6 28.19 11.19 -16.03
N VAL A 7 27.69 10.39 -16.96
CA VAL A 7 26.28 10.29 -17.34
C VAL A 7 25.52 9.78 -16.11
N LEU A 8 25.31 10.66 -15.14
CA LEU A 8 24.59 10.44 -13.89
C LEU A 8 23.18 11.03 -13.98
N VAL A 9 22.62 11.07 -15.20
CA VAL A 9 21.31 11.65 -15.53
C VAL A 9 20.34 10.59 -16.08
N SER A 10 20.83 9.38 -16.38
CA SER A 10 19.99 8.27 -16.80
C SER A 10 19.62 7.41 -15.59
N PHE A 11 18.31 7.19 -15.39
CA PHE A 11 17.65 6.22 -14.49
C PHE A 11 17.05 6.68 -13.16
N SER A 12 16.98 7.98 -12.86
CA SER A 12 15.98 8.42 -11.87
C SER A 12 14.63 8.49 -12.56
N THR A 13 13.83 7.42 -12.46
CA THR A 13 12.39 7.51 -12.71
C THR A 13 11.86 8.68 -11.89
N ILE A 14 11.21 9.65 -12.53
CA ILE A 14 10.53 10.71 -11.80
C ILE A 14 9.35 10.03 -11.11
N VAL A 15 9.53 9.67 -9.83
CA VAL A 15 8.43 9.21 -9.00
C VAL A 15 7.60 10.46 -8.68
N TYR A 16 6.51 10.66 -9.44
CA TYR A 16 5.56 11.72 -9.16
C TYR A 16 4.77 11.36 -7.90
N GLY A 17 5.32 11.70 -6.73
CA GLY A 17 4.61 11.69 -5.44
C GLY A 17 3.51 12.77 -5.35
N THR A 18 2.97 13.23 -6.48
CA THR A 18 1.94 14.28 -6.54
C THR A 18 0.58 13.80 -6.04
N HIS A 19 0.36 12.48 -6.10
CA HIS A 19 -0.90 11.83 -5.75
C HIS A 19 -0.86 11.06 -4.43
N PHE A 20 0.29 10.49 -4.03
CA PHE A 20 0.41 9.77 -2.75
C PHE A 20 0.81 10.72 -1.62
N ARG A 21 0.09 10.67 -0.50
CA ARG A 21 0.36 11.49 0.70
C ARG A 21 0.94 10.68 1.86
N GLY A 22 1.18 9.39 1.66
CA GLY A 22 1.69 8.48 2.68
C GLY A 22 0.59 7.59 3.26
N GLY A 23 0.96 6.83 4.27
CA GLY A 23 0.05 5.96 4.99
C GLY A 23 0.76 5.04 5.96
N THR A 24 0.01 4.07 6.47
CA THR A 24 0.49 3.14 7.49
C THR A 24 0.01 1.74 7.17
N MET A 25 0.89 0.78 7.41
CA MET A 25 0.55 -0.63 7.42
C MET A 25 0.73 -1.17 8.83
N THR A 26 -0.25 -1.93 9.28
CA THR A 26 -0.19 -2.68 10.52
C THR A 26 -0.64 -4.10 10.25
N TRP A 27 -0.16 -5.06 11.04
CA TRP A 27 -0.54 -6.45 10.87
C TRP A 27 -0.65 -7.13 12.23
N ARG A 28 -1.47 -8.18 12.28
CA ARG A 28 -1.59 -9.06 13.44
C ARG A 28 -1.92 -10.48 13.01
N PRO A 29 -1.39 -11.51 13.69
CA PRO A 29 -1.87 -12.87 13.50
C PRO A 29 -3.35 -12.96 13.92
N LEU A 30 -4.14 -13.74 13.19
CA LEU A 30 -5.53 -14.04 13.56
C LEU A 30 -5.62 -15.13 14.63
N ASN A 31 -4.57 -15.95 14.76
CA ASN A 31 -4.40 -16.93 15.82
C ASN A 31 -2.99 -16.79 16.42
N ASN A 32 -2.90 -16.58 17.73
CA ASN A 32 -1.65 -16.38 18.45
C ASN A 32 -0.91 -17.69 18.79
N THR A 33 -1.57 -18.84 18.61
CA THR A 33 -1.00 -20.19 18.79
C THR A 33 -1.28 -21.04 17.54
N PRO A 34 -0.80 -20.63 16.35
CA PRO A 34 -1.04 -21.35 15.13
C PRO A 34 -0.31 -22.70 15.16
N SER A 35 -1.02 -23.77 14.81
CA SER A 35 -0.47 -25.12 14.65
C SER A 35 -0.38 -25.46 13.16
N GLY A 36 0.74 -26.03 12.71
CA GLY A 36 0.96 -26.43 11.32
C GLY A 36 2.13 -25.70 10.67
N SER A 37 2.05 -25.49 9.36
CA SER A 37 3.12 -24.86 8.55
C SER A 37 2.86 -23.39 8.21
N THR A 38 1.66 -22.87 8.47
CA THR A 38 1.27 -21.50 8.10
C THR A 38 0.48 -20.78 9.21
N VAL A 39 0.43 -19.46 9.12
CA VAL A 39 -0.34 -18.56 9.98
C VAL A 39 -1.13 -17.57 9.12
N ALA A 40 -2.40 -17.38 9.46
CA ALA A 40 -3.21 -16.32 8.89
C ALA A 40 -2.92 -15.00 9.61
N VAL A 41 -2.61 -13.97 8.85
CA VAL A 41 -2.29 -12.61 9.32
C VAL A 41 -3.27 -11.65 8.69
N GLN A 42 -3.95 -10.86 9.52
CA GLN A 42 -4.73 -9.73 9.04
C GLN A 42 -3.79 -8.54 8.88
N VAL A 43 -3.70 -8.05 7.66
CA VAL A 43 -3.04 -6.80 7.31
C VAL A 43 -4.09 -5.71 7.28
N ARG A 44 -3.78 -4.56 7.88
CA ARG A 44 -4.58 -3.35 7.79
C ARG A 44 -3.73 -2.27 7.13
N GLU A 45 -4.27 -1.72 6.07
CA GLU A 45 -3.70 -0.63 5.31
C GLU A 45 -4.50 0.63 5.55
N ARG A 46 -3.80 1.76 5.70
CA ARG A 46 -4.40 3.09 5.58
C ARG A 46 -3.55 3.92 4.65
N TRP A 47 -4.16 4.41 3.58
CA TRP A 47 -3.49 5.24 2.59
C TRP A 47 -4.19 6.59 2.49
N SER A 48 -3.39 7.62 2.30
CA SER A 48 -3.85 8.98 2.03
C SER A 48 -3.38 9.41 0.65
N TRP A 49 -4.30 10.02 -0.09
CA TRP A 49 -4.12 10.43 -1.48
C TRP A 49 -4.43 11.91 -1.64
N ASN A 50 -3.89 12.52 -2.70
CA ASN A 50 -4.30 13.83 -3.15
C ASN A 50 -5.70 13.72 -3.75
N ARG A 51 -6.68 14.24 -3.02
CA ARG A 51 -8.10 14.20 -3.37
C ARG A 51 -8.43 14.77 -4.74
N ALA A 52 -7.68 15.78 -5.17
CA ALA A 52 -7.94 16.51 -6.41
C ALA A 52 -7.17 15.95 -7.62
N TYR A 53 -6.33 14.93 -7.42
CA TYR A 53 -5.46 14.44 -8.49
C TYR A 53 -6.21 13.69 -9.60
N SER A 54 -7.20 12.86 -9.23
CA SER A 54 -8.04 12.11 -10.17
C SER A 54 -9.36 11.73 -9.48
N PRO A 55 -10.46 11.53 -10.23
CA PRO A 55 -11.71 11.01 -9.69
C PRO A 55 -11.54 9.72 -8.87
N SER A 56 -10.56 8.88 -9.18
CA SER A 56 -10.26 7.63 -8.44
C SER A 56 -9.71 7.85 -7.03
N PHE A 57 -9.26 9.07 -6.69
CA PHE A 57 -8.81 9.44 -5.33
C PHE A 57 -9.80 10.37 -4.64
N TYR A 58 -10.91 10.69 -5.29
CA TYR A 58 -11.88 11.62 -4.76
C TYR A 58 -12.70 10.93 -3.67
N CYS A 59 -12.82 11.62 -2.54
CA CYS A 59 -13.70 11.19 -1.47
C CYS A 59 -14.52 12.36 -0.95
N ASP A 60 -15.79 12.11 -0.66
CA ASP A 60 -16.74 13.01 -0.04
C ASP A 60 -17.65 12.23 0.92
N ASP A 61 -18.60 12.93 1.54
CA ASP A 61 -19.55 12.32 2.47
C ASP A 61 -20.34 11.16 1.84
N THR A 62 -20.65 11.24 0.53
CA THR A 62 -21.35 10.17 -0.20
C THR A 62 -20.45 8.95 -0.36
N THR A 63 -19.19 9.17 -0.73
CA THR A 63 -18.18 8.11 -0.87
C THR A 63 -17.98 7.39 0.45
N ILE A 64 -17.91 8.13 1.57
CA ILE A 64 -17.81 7.54 2.92
C ILE A 64 -19.06 6.72 3.25
N ALA A 65 -20.26 7.30 3.06
CA ALA A 65 -21.52 6.64 3.40
C ALA A 65 -21.78 5.36 2.59
N THR A 66 -21.23 5.27 1.39
CA THR A 66 -21.38 4.11 0.49
C THR A 66 -20.21 3.12 0.57
N HIS A 67 -19.23 3.37 1.44
CA HIS A 67 -17.97 2.61 1.48
C HIS A 67 -17.26 2.58 0.12
N GLY A 68 -17.30 3.69 -0.61
CA GLY A 68 -16.67 3.84 -1.90
C GLY A 68 -15.16 3.64 -1.83
N VAL A 69 -14.62 2.95 -2.83
CA VAL A 69 -13.19 2.64 -2.94
C VAL A 69 -12.45 3.80 -3.60
N ILE A 70 -11.32 4.20 -3.01
CA ILE A 70 -10.39 5.19 -3.54
C ILE A 70 -8.99 4.58 -3.67
N GLY A 71 -8.17 5.13 -4.57
CA GLY A 71 -6.82 4.63 -4.80
C GLY A 71 -6.76 3.34 -5.63
N SER A 72 -7.84 2.94 -6.30
CA SER A 72 -7.77 1.81 -7.21
C SER A 72 -6.80 2.08 -8.36
N GLY A 73 -5.93 1.10 -8.64
CA GLY A 73 -4.93 1.19 -9.70
C GLY A 73 -3.72 2.08 -9.39
N SER A 74 -3.54 2.55 -8.15
CA SER A 74 -2.32 3.26 -7.75
C SER A 74 -1.11 2.35 -7.57
N GLY A 75 -1.33 1.05 -7.45
CA GLY A 75 -0.29 0.06 -7.30
C GLY A 75 -0.73 -1.08 -6.40
N TYR A 76 0.22 -1.97 -6.12
CA TYR A 76 0.02 -3.11 -5.26
C TYR A 76 1.15 -3.16 -4.26
N LEU A 77 0.83 -3.52 -3.03
CA LEU A 77 1.83 -3.99 -2.10
C LEU A 77 2.35 -5.33 -2.56
N VAL A 78 3.64 -5.52 -2.33
CA VAL A 78 4.31 -6.77 -2.57
C VAL A 78 4.77 -7.34 -1.26
N THR A 79 4.39 -8.58 -1.00
CA THR A 79 5.03 -9.39 0.03
C THR A 79 6.23 -10.13 -0.56
N ARG A 80 7.33 -10.20 0.19
CA ARG A 80 8.45 -11.10 -0.11
C ARG A 80 8.78 -11.94 1.12
N ILE A 81 8.83 -13.25 0.93
CA ILE A 81 9.30 -14.18 1.95
C ILE A 81 10.81 -14.34 1.83
N SER A 82 11.51 -14.24 2.96
CA SER A 82 12.97 -14.36 2.97
C SER A 82 13.41 -15.78 2.61
N GLY A 83 14.38 -15.92 1.71
CA GLY A 83 15.01 -17.20 1.37
C GLY A 83 14.26 -18.07 0.34
N THR A 84 13.08 -17.68 -0.12
CA THR A 84 12.36 -18.37 -1.21
C THR A 84 12.17 -17.43 -2.40
N GLY A 85 12.36 -17.96 -3.61
CA GLY A 85 12.25 -17.23 -4.87
C GLY A 85 10.82 -16.83 -5.27
N GLY A 86 10.09 -16.16 -4.38
CA GLY A 86 8.82 -15.51 -4.70
C GLY A 86 7.58 -16.21 -4.14
N PHE A 87 7.07 -15.68 -3.04
CA PHE A 87 5.63 -15.60 -2.84
C PHE A 87 5.27 -14.12 -2.97
N TRP A 88 4.78 -13.75 -4.16
CA TRP A 88 4.27 -12.41 -4.42
C TRP A 88 2.76 -12.47 -4.21
N THR A 89 2.28 -12.25 -2.98
CA THR A 89 0.89 -11.82 -2.86
C THR A 89 0.88 -10.33 -3.12
N SER A 90 0.07 -9.94 -4.10
CA SER A 90 -0.18 -8.53 -4.41
C SER A 90 -1.45 -8.12 -3.67
N MET A 91 -1.35 -7.07 -2.85
CA MET A 91 -2.51 -6.48 -2.18
C MET A 91 -2.75 -5.13 -2.86
N ASP A 92 -3.96 -4.92 -3.39
CA ASP A 92 -4.28 -3.64 -4.04
C ASP A 92 -4.21 -2.51 -2.98
N THR A 93 -3.62 -1.38 -3.35
CA THR A 93 -3.61 -0.19 -2.49
C THR A 93 -4.92 0.59 -2.49
N ALA A 94 -5.93 0.07 -3.19
CA ALA A 94 -7.31 0.47 -3.08
C ALA A 94 -7.83 0.35 -1.63
N VAL A 95 -8.39 1.44 -1.11
CA VAL A 95 -8.93 1.53 0.24
C VAL A 95 -10.35 2.04 0.23
N ASN A 96 -11.17 1.58 1.16
CA ASN A 96 -12.51 2.15 1.37
C ASN A 96 -12.33 3.53 2.00
N CYS A 97 -12.93 4.56 1.42
CA CYS A 97 -12.78 5.89 1.99
C CYS A 97 -13.38 5.97 3.39
N THR A 98 -12.62 6.57 4.32
CA THR A 98 -13.05 6.80 5.69
C THR A 98 -13.15 8.27 6.04
N ASP A 99 -12.35 9.12 5.41
CA ASP A 99 -12.24 10.54 5.73
C ASP A 99 -11.64 11.35 4.57
N TYR A 100 -11.93 12.65 4.56
CA TYR A 100 -11.30 13.58 3.63
C TYR A 100 -11.13 14.97 4.27
N ASN A 101 -10.22 15.76 3.71
CA ASN A 101 -10.07 17.18 4.00
C ASN A 101 -10.01 17.95 2.68
N ALA A 102 -11.08 18.68 2.36
CA ALA A 102 -11.18 19.45 1.12
C ALA A 102 -10.16 20.60 1.06
N ALA A 103 -9.90 21.28 2.17
CA ALA A 103 -8.97 22.41 2.24
C ALA A 103 -7.51 21.98 2.02
N LEU A 104 -7.12 20.82 2.56
CA LEU A 104 -5.79 20.25 2.38
C LEU A 104 -5.68 19.35 1.14
N THR A 105 -6.78 19.14 0.40
CA THR A 105 -6.85 18.24 -0.76
C THR A 105 -6.39 16.81 -0.44
N VAL A 106 -6.88 16.25 0.67
CA VAL A 106 -6.55 14.88 1.11
C VAL A 106 -7.80 14.01 1.17
N SER A 107 -7.68 12.77 0.68
CA SER A 107 -8.62 11.69 0.92
C SER A 107 -7.87 10.56 1.63
N SER A 108 -8.48 9.93 2.61
CA SER A 108 -7.90 8.76 3.28
C SER A 108 -8.90 7.62 3.34
N GLY A 109 -8.38 6.41 3.33
CA GLY A 109 -9.20 5.22 3.50
C GLY A 109 -8.49 4.12 4.26
N GLU A 110 -9.22 3.04 4.50
CA GLU A 110 -8.65 1.81 5.04
C GLU A 110 -9.09 0.56 4.28
N HIS A 111 -8.22 -0.44 4.30
CA HIS A 111 -8.48 -1.77 3.78
C HIS A 111 -7.96 -2.81 4.77
N TYR A 112 -8.63 -3.96 4.83
CA TYR A 112 -8.20 -5.11 5.61
C TYR A 112 -8.17 -6.32 4.71
N GLU A 113 -7.03 -6.99 4.66
CA GLU A 113 -6.88 -8.23 3.91
C GLU A 113 -6.30 -9.31 4.82
N THR A 114 -6.72 -10.55 4.62
CA THR A 114 -6.13 -11.70 5.31
C THR A 114 -5.16 -12.40 4.39
N GLN A 115 -3.89 -12.42 4.78
CA GLN A 115 -2.82 -13.12 4.09
C GLN A 115 -2.42 -14.37 4.86
N THR A 116 -1.95 -15.38 4.13
CA THR A 116 -1.41 -16.61 4.73
C THR A 116 0.09 -16.66 4.51
N PHE A 117 0.85 -16.73 5.61
CA PHE A 117 2.31 -16.80 5.56
C PHE A 117 2.81 -18.12 6.16
N PRO A 118 3.95 -18.66 5.70
CA PRO A 118 4.65 -19.73 6.39
C PRO A 118 5.00 -19.36 7.83
N LEU A 119 4.89 -20.33 8.73
CA LEU A 119 5.31 -20.16 10.12
C LEU A 119 6.84 -20.12 10.24
N ASN A 120 7.31 -19.35 11.22
CA ASN A 120 8.73 -19.22 11.58
C ASN A 120 9.65 -18.71 10.47
N ILE A 121 9.10 -17.99 9.47
CA ILE A 121 9.88 -17.35 8.41
C ILE A 121 9.64 -15.84 8.43
N ALA A 122 10.72 -15.08 8.26
CA ALA A 122 10.64 -13.64 8.10
C ALA A 122 10.06 -13.27 6.73
N PHE A 123 9.08 -12.37 6.72
CA PHE A 123 8.54 -11.74 5.52
C PHE A 123 8.76 -10.24 5.56
N SER A 124 8.76 -9.61 4.39
CA SER A 124 8.76 -8.16 4.24
C SER A 124 7.60 -7.77 3.35
N VAL A 125 6.99 -6.63 3.64
CA VAL A 125 5.94 -6.04 2.80
C VAL A 125 6.39 -4.65 2.41
N GLY A 126 6.24 -4.29 1.14
CA GLY A 126 6.58 -2.97 0.61
C GLY A 126 5.59 -2.51 -0.45
N PHE A 127 5.56 -1.20 -0.66
CA PHE A 127 4.89 -0.53 -1.77
C PHE A 127 5.96 -0.06 -2.78
#